data_AF-A0A9W7EKY4-F1
#
_entry.id   AF-A0A9W7EKY4-F1
#
_cell.length_a   1.000
_cell.length_b   1.000
_cell.length_c   1.000
_cell.angle_alpha   90.00
_cell.angle_beta   90.00
_cell.angle_gamma   90.00
#
_symmetry.space_group_name_H-M   'P 1'
#
loop_
_entity.id
_entity.type
_entity.pdbx_description
1 polymer ?
#
loop_
_entity_poly.entity_id
_entity_poly.type
_entity_poly.pdbx_seq_one_letter_code
_entity_poly.pdbx_strand_id
1 'polypeptide(L)'
;MDLPKVFPDITPTPQDDGENPICAIQYSDSFKEIMGYFRTILKIGELSERALQLTSLVVEENAANYTGWWYRRKCLSALSSDLGTELIFTSEIGGSNPKNYQIWYHRRALLFSLLGSASDAKYELKYIDTVLVDDCKNYHAWSHRQHIVRTFGLWEGEREWPPTRNTN
;
A
#
# COMPACT_ATOMS: atom_id res chain seq x y z
N MET A 1 -4.77 -14.35 -10.86
CA MET A 1 -3.85 -14.21 -12.01
C MET A 1 -3.18 -15.57 -12.23
N ASP A 2 -3.06 -16.04 -13.47
CA ASP A 2 -2.31 -17.27 -13.79
C ASP A 2 -0.84 -16.89 -14.05
N LEU A 3 0.00 -17.01 -13.02
CA LEU A 3 1.37 -16.50 -13.04
C LEU A 3 2.24 -17.16 -14.13
N PRO A 4 2.24 -18.49 -14.32
CA PRO A 4 2.96 -19.12 -15.43
C PRO A 4 2.59 -18.60 -16.82
N LYS A 5 1.32 -18.23 -17.04
CA LYS A 5 0.88 -17.66 -18.34
C LYS A 5 1.30 -16.21 -18.53
N VAL A 6 1.37 -15.42 -17.45
CA VAL A 6 1.77 -14.00 -17.49
C VAL A 6 3.29 -13.84 -17.59
N PHE A 7 4.02 -14.80 -17.04
CA PHE A 7 5.47 -14.81 -16.93
C PHE A 7 6.10 -16.06 -17.58
N PRO A 8 5.80 -16.37 -18.85
CA PRO A 8 6.32 -17.57 -19.52
C PRO A 8 7.83 -17.49 -19.77
N ASP A 9 8.39 -16.27 -19.74
CA ASP A 9 9.77 -15.92 -20.03
C ASP A 9 10.68 -15.93 -18.79
N ILE A 10 10.14 -16.11 -17.59
CA ILE A 10 10.94 -16.11 -16.35
C ILE A 10 10.64 -17.33 -15.48
N THR A 11 11.67 -17.82 -14.79
CA THR A 11 11.55 -18.90 -13.81
C THR A 11 11.45 -18.32 -12.41
N PRO A 12 10.47 -18.72 -11.57
CA PRO A 12 10.34 -18.22 -10.20
C PRO A 12 11.54 -18.64 -9.35
N THR A 13 12.08 -17.69 -8.58
CA THR A 13 13.24 -17.91 -7.72
C THR A 13 12.75 -18.35 -6.34
N PRO A 14 13.07 -19.56 -5.84
CA PRO A 14 12.66 -19.99 -4.50
C PRO A 14 13.28 -19.11 -3.41
N GLN A 15 12.70 -19.16 -2.21
CA GLN A 15 13.31 -18.53 -1.04
C GLN A 15 14.55 -19.33 -0.64
N ASP A 16 15.66 -18.64 -0.35
CA ASP A 16 16.88 -19.26 0.16
C ASP A 16 16.95 -19.04 1.68
N ASP A 17 16.52 -20.05 2.44
CA ASP A 17 16.59 -20.05 3.92
C ASP A 17 17.82 -20.86 4.44
N GLY A 18 18.70 -21.33 3.54
CA GLY A 18 19.86 -22.17 3.87
C GLY A 18 19.52 -23.63 4.20
N GLU A 19 20.53 -24.41 4.60
CA GLU A 19 20.42 -25.85 4.83
C GLU A 19 19.60 -26.24 6.07
N ASN A 20 19.65 -25.43 7.13
CA ASN A 20 19.00 -25.71 8.43
C ASN A 20 18.20 -24.49 8.90
N PRO A 21 17.05 -24.19 8.28
CA PRO A 21 16.32 -22.96 8.52
C PRO A 21 15.65 -22.95 9.89
N ILE A 22 15.77 -21.83 10.63
CA ILE A 22 15.10 -21.59 11.91
C ILE A 22 13.90 -20.67 11.66
N CYS A 23 12.78 -20.92 12.36
CA CYS A 23 11.52 -20.19 12.17
C CYS A 23 10.97 -20.28 10.73
N ALA A 24 11.22 -21.39 10.04
CA ALA A 24 10.68 -21.64 8.71
C ALA A 24 9.14 -21.67 8.75
N ILE A 25 8.51 -20.81 7.96
CA ILE A 25 7.05 -20.75 7.87
C ILE A 25 6.59 -21.79 6.84
N GLN A 26 5.57 -22.57 7.20
CA GLN A 26 4.91 -23.49 6.27
C GLN A 26 3.97 -22.71 5.36
N TYR A 27 4.52 -22.08 4.32
CA TYR A 27 3.76 -21.33 3.32
C TYR A 27 2.87 -22.23 2.47
N SER A 28 1.72 -21.70 2.05
CA SER A 28 0.89 -22.30 1.01
C SER A 28 1.63 -22.32 -0.33
N ASP A 29 1.21 -23.20 -1.24
CA ASP A 29 1.84 -23.29 -2.57
C ASP A 29 1.62 -22.00 -3.38
N SER A 30 0.45 -21.37 -3.22
CA SER A 30 0.16 -20.07 -3.84
C SER A 30 1.09 -18.97 -3.33
N PHE A 31 1.34 -18.89 -2.02
CA PHE A 31 2.27 -17.91 -1.46
C PHE A 31 3.70 -18.12 -1.97
N LYS A 32 4.16 -19.38 -2.02
CA LYS A 32 5.49 -19.73 -2.55
C LYS A 32 5.63 -19.32 -4.01
N GLU A 33 4.59 -19.55 -4.82
CA GLU A 33 4.56 -19.17 -6.23
C GLU A 33 4.63 -17.65 -6.41
N ILE A 34 3.73 -16.89 -5.78
CA ILE A 34 3.67 -15.43 -5.86
C ILE A 34 5.02 -14.82 -5.45
N MET A 35 5.55 -15.23 -4.30
CA MET A 35 6.83 -14.72 -3.81
C MET A 35 8.01 -15.18 -4.66
N GLY A 36 7.90 -16.34 -5.33
CA GLY A 36 8.92 -16.84 -6.24
C GLY A 36 9.06 -15.97 -7.49
N TYR A 37 7.94 -15.64 -8.13
CA TYR A 37 7.92 -14.67 -9.23
C TYR A 37 8.36 -13.29 -8.77
N PHE A 38 7.90 -12.85 -7.59
CA PHE A 38 8.29 -11.54 -7.06
C PHE A 38 9.79 -11.41 -6.84
N ARG A 39 10.45 -12.44 -6.28
CA ARG A 39 11.91 -12.47 -6.15
C ARG A 39 12.63 -12.43 -7.49
N THR A 40 12.13 -13.14 -8.50
CA THR A 40 12.71 -13.08 -9.86
C THR A 40 12.58 -11.69 -10.45
N ILE A 41 11.40 -11.06 -10.37
CA ILE A 41 11.15 -9.71 -10.86
C ILE A 41 12.04 -8.69 -10.16
N LEU A 42 12.17 -8.78 -8.83
CA LEU A 42 13.09 -7.96 -8.05
C LEU A 42 14.54 -8.10 -8.52
N LYS A 43 14.98 -9.32 -8.80
CA LYS A 43 16.35 -9.63 -9.20
C LYS A 43 16.69 -9.07 -10.59
N ILE A 44 15.75 -9.17 -11.54
CA ILE A 44 15.96 -8.64 -12.90
C ILE A 44 15.66 -7.15 -13.01
N GLY A 45 14.96 -6.57 -12.03
CA GLY A 45 14.62 -5.15 -11.99
C GLY A 45 13.56 -4.74 -13.01
N GLU A 46 12.64 -5.64 -13.37
CA GLU A 46 11.59 -5.35 -14.34
C GLU A 46 10.54 -4.38 -13.78
N LEU A 47 10.35 -3.24 -14.44
CA LEU A 47 9.33 -2.23 -14.12
C LEU A 47 8.29 -2.20 -15.24
N SER A 48 7.27 -3.04 -15.13
CA SER A 48 6.24 -3.26 -16.14
C SER A 48 4.85 -3.32 -15.52
N GLU A 49 3.80 -3.26 -16.34
CA GLU A 49 2.42 -3.39 -15.89
C GLU A 49 2.16 -4.75 -15.22
N ARG A 50 2.72 -5.84 -15.77
CA ARG A 50 2.61 -7.18 -15.15
C ARG A 50 3.35 -7.25 -13.82
N ALA A 51 4.49 -6.57 -13.68
CA ALA A 51 5.20 -6.46 -12.42
C ALA A 51 4.40 -5.67 -11.38
N LEU A 52 3.74 -4.58 -11.79
CA LEU A 52 2.83 -3.82 -10.94
C LEU A 52 1.67 -4.71 -10.45
N GLN A 53 1.01 -5.45 -11.35
CA GLN A 53 -0.06 -6.36 -10.98
C GLN A 53 0.41 -7.49 -10.05
N LEU A 54 1.61 -8.04 -10.26
CA LEU A 54 2.22 -9.01 -9.35
C LEU A 54 2.39 -8.43 -7.94
N THR A 55 2.76 -7.16 -7.80
CA THR A 55 2.84 -6.54 -6.47
C THR A 55 1.50 -6.45 -5.76
N SER A 56 0.37 -6.39 -6.48
CA SER A 56 -0.96 -6.44 -5.86
C SER A 56 -1.15 -7.78 -5.13
N LEU A 57 -0.82 -8.90 -5.78
CA LEU A 57 -0.89 -10.23 -5.17
C LEU A 57 0.03 -10.35 -3.95
N VAL A 58 1.24 -9.77 -4.02
CA VAL A 58 2.20 -9.78 -2.90
C VAL A 58 1.64 -9.06 -1.67
N VAL A 59 1.01 -7.90 -1.85
CA VAL A 59 0.47 -7.13 -0.72
C VAL A 59 -0.90 -7.65 -0.25
N GLU A 60 -1.64 -8.36 -1.10
CA GLU A 60 -2.84 -9.11 -0.71
C GLU A 60 -2.48 -10.32 0.17
N GLU A 61 -1.45 -11.09 -0.21
CA GLU A 61 -0.93 -12.21 0.58
C GLU A 61 -0.28 -11.75 1.89
N ASN A 62 0.47 -10.64 1.85
CA ASN A 62 1.11 -10.07 3.03
C ASN A 62 1.21 -8.55 2.93
N ALA A 63 0.20 -7.86 3.44
CA ALA A 63 0.16 -6.40 3.47
C ALA A 63 1.31 -5.78 4.30
N ALA A 64 1.97 -6.54 5.19
CA ALA A 64 3.11 -6.05 5.96
C ALA A 64 4.44 -6.15 5.19
N ASN A 65 4.46 -6.75 4.00
CA ASN A 65 5.65 -6.86 3.16
C ASN A 65 6.05 -5.49 2.59
N TYR A 66 6.95 -4.80 3.30
CA TYR A 66 7.42 -3.47 2.93
C TYR A 66 8.18 -3.45 1.59
N THR A 67 8.83 -4.54 1.21
CA THR A 67 9.53 -4.68 -0.08
C THR A 67 8.53 -4.71 -1.23
N GLY A 68 7.41 -5.42 -1.06
CA GLY A 68 6.28 -5.40 -2.01
C GLY A 68 5.78 -3.98 -2.27
N TRP A 69 5.48 -3.24 -1.20
CA TRP A 69 5.02 -1.86 -1.30
C TRP A 69 6.06 -0.90 -1.89
N TRP A 70 7.34 -1.09 -1.56
CA TRP A 70 8.42 -0.30 -2.15
C TRP A 70 8.54 -0.53 -3.66
N TYR A 71 8.50 -1.80 -4.09
CA TYR A 71 8.59 -2.13 -5.50
C TYR A 71 7.36 -1.65 -6.28
N ARG A 72 6.17 -1.75 -5.67
CA ARG A 72 4.93 -1.19 -6.22
C ARG A 72 5.07 0.30 -6.55
N ARG A 73 5.58 1.11 -5.61
CA ARG A 73 5.83 2.54 -5.84
C ARG A 73 6.84 2.80 -6.96
N LYS A 74 7.87 1.95 -7.08
CA LYS A 74 8.82 2.03 -8.21
C LYS A 74 8.10 1.78 -9.54
N CYS A 75 7.27 0.75 -9.63
CA CYS A 75 6.49 0.47 -10.84
C CYS A 75 5.54 1.62 -11.19
N LEU A 76 4.74 2.09 -10.21
CA LEU A 76 3.81 3.21 -10.41
C LEU A 76 4.51 4.46 -10.95
N SER A 77 5.67 4.80 -10.38
CA SER A 77 6.48 5.93 -10.84
C SER A 77 7.04 5.72 -12.25
N ALA A 78 7.53 4.52 -12.58
CA ALA A 78 8.10 4.22 -13.89
C ALA A 78 7.04 4.21 -15.00
N LEU A 79 5.82 3.77 -14.67
CA LEU A 79 4.71 3.63 -15.61
C LEU A 79 3.88 4.91 -15.73
N SER A 80 4.14 5.93 -14.90
CA SER A 80 3.30 7.14 -14.79
C SER A 80 1.82 6.78 -14.59
N SER A 81 1.55 5.77 -13.75
CA SER A 81 0.21 5.23 -13.52
C SER A 81 -0.73 6.27 -12.90
N ASP A 82 -2.04 6.08 -13.08
CA ASP A 82 -3.05 6.88 -12.40
C ASP A 82 -3.08 6.60 -10.89
N LEU A 83 -2.79 7.64 -10.12
CA LEU A 83 -2.67 7.58 -8.67
C LEU A 83 -4.02 7.62 -7.97
N GLY A 84 -5.07 8.12 -8.64
CA GLY A 84 -6.43 8.05 -8.14
C GLY A 84 -6.87 6.60 -7.98
N THR A 85 -6.66 5.80 -9.04
CA THR A 85 -6.87 4.36 -9.02
C THR A 85 -6.03 3.66 -7.94
N GLU A 86 -4.77 4.07 -7.76
CA GLU A 86 -3.90 3.49 -6.72
C GLU A 86 -4.37 3.81 -5.28
N LEU A 87 -4.88 5.02 -5.03
CA LEU A 87 -5.45 5.37 -3.73
C LEU A 87 -6.71 4.57 -3.42
N ILE A 88 -7.52 4.23 -4.44
CA ILE A 88 -8.67 3.32 -4.28
C ILE A 88 -8.18 1.93 -3.89
N PHE A 89 -7.24 1.35 -4.66
CA PHE A 89 -6.61 0.06 -4.34
C PHE A 89 -6.05 0.02 -2.91
N THR A 90 -5.31 1.06 -2.52
CA THR A 90 -4.74 1.14 -1.17
C THR A 90 -5.82 1.24 -0.07
N SER A 91 -6.97 1.86 -0.38
CA SER A 91 -8.11 1.94 0.53
C SER A 91 -8.76 0.57 0.75
N GLU A 92 -8.89 -0.23 -0.31
CA GLU A 92 -9.45 -1.59 -0.26
C GLU A 92 -8.58 -2.53 0.57
N ILE A 93 -7.26 -2.50 0.37
CA ILE A 93 -6.29 -3.24 1.20
C ILE A 93 -6.28 -2.71 2.65
N GLY A 94 -6.44 -1.40 2.83
CA GLY A 94 -6.50 -0.72 4.12
C GLY A 94 -7.71 -1.10 4.97
N GLY A 95 -8.87 -1.30 4.35
CA GLY A 95 -10.10 -1.67 5.06
C GLY A 95 -9.99 -3.00 5.80
N SER A 96 -9.30 -3.99 5.21
CA SER A 96 -9.02 -5.27 5.87
C SER A 96 -7.84 -5.20 6.86
N ASN A 97 -7.01 -4.16 6.79
CA ASN A 97 -5.76 -4.03 7.55
C ASN A 97 -5.52 -2.60 8.11
N PRO A 98 -6.45 -2.01 8.89
CA PRO A 98 -6.41 -0.58 9.22
C PRO A 98 -5.24 -0.16 10.12
N LYS A 99 -4.54 -1.12 10.74
CA LYS A 99 -3.38 -0.93 11.62
C LYS A 99 -2.04 -1.29 10.95
N ASN A 100 -2.02 -1.41 9.63
CA ASN A 100 -0.82 -1.74 8.88
C ASN A 100 0.00 -0.48 8.54
N TYR A 101 1.26 -0.43 9.00
CA TYR A 101 2.15 0.71 8.77
C TYR A 101 2.41 0.99 7.29
N GLN A 102 2.57 -0.06 6.49
CA GLN A 102 2.97 0.05 5.10
C GLN A 102 1.87 0.69 4.25
N ILE A 103 0.61 0.44 4.55
CA ILE A 103 -0.55 1.05 3.87
C ILE A 103 -0.54 2.57 4.11
N TRP A 104 -0.46 3.01 5.36
CA TRP A 104 -0.43 4.43 5.70
C TRP A 104 0.80 5.14 5.13
N TYR A 105 1.96 4.48 5.17
CA TYR A 105 3.16 5.01 4.54
C TYR A 105 3.03 5.08 3.01
N HIS A 106 2.39 4.08 2.38
CA HIS A 106 2.17 4.08 0.94
C HIS A 106 1.30 5.26 0.52
N ARG A 107 0.14 5.47 1.16
CA ARG A 107 -0.74 6.62 0.91
C ARG A 107 0.01 7.95 1.04
N ARG A 108 0.78 8.09 2.13
CA ARG A 108 1.63 9.26 2.36
C ARG A 108 2.63 9.44 1.20
N ALA A 109 3.35 8.39 0.83
CA ALA A 109 4.34 8.46 -0.24
C ALA A 109 3.70 8.88 -1.58
N LEU A 110 2.53 8.35 -1.93
CA LEU A 110 1.79 8.76 -3.15
C LEU A 110 1.40 10.23 -3.10
N LEU A 111 0.79 10.67 -2.00
CA LEU A 111 0.32 12.04 -1.85
C LEU A 111 1.46 13.06 -1.99
N PHE A 112 2.60 12.80 -1.36
CA PHE A 112 3.72 13.75 -1.33
C PHE A 112 4.70 13.63 -2.48
N SER A 113 4.86 12.43 -3.05
CA SER A 113 5.86 12.22 -4.11
C SER A 113 5.26 12.38 -5.50
N LEU A 114 3.94 12.24 -5.66
CA LEU A 114 3.33 12.08 -6.98
C LEU A 114 2.07 12.93 -7.23
N LEU A 115 1.27 13.29 -6.21
CA LEU A 115 0.08 14.15 -6.37
C LEU A 115 0.33 15.62 -6.03
N GLY A 116 0.93 15.90 -4.86
CA GLY A 116 1.51 17.20 -4.51
C GLY A 116 0.55 18.40 -4.39
N SER A 117 -0.76 18.27 -4.64
CA SER A 117 -1.69 19.40 -4.64
C SER A 117 -2.55 19.48 -3.37
N ALA A 118 -2.99 20.70 -3.03
CA ALA A 118 -3.92 20.93 -1.92
C ALA A 118 -5.30 20.29 -2.16
N SER A 119 -5.69 20.07 -3.42
CA SER A 119 -6.94 19.39 -3.76
C SER A 119 -6.88 17.91 -3.38
N ASP A 120 -5.77 17.24 -3.71
CA ASP A 120 -5.55 15.83 -3.39
C ASP A 120 -5.47 15.62 -1.88
N ALA A 121 -4.81 16.56 -1.18
CA ALA A 121 -4.76 16.58 0.28
C ALA A 121 -6.15 16.67 0.91
N LYS A 122 -7.06 17.48 0.37
CA LYS A 122 -8.45 17.56 0.84
C LYS A 122 -9.24 16.29 0.56
N TYR A 123 -8.99 15.61 -0.56
CA TYR A 123 -9.58 14.31 -0.83
C TYR A 123 -9.11 13.25 0.18
N GLU A 124 -7.82 13.23 0.49
CA GLU A 124 -7.24 12.33 1.48
C GLU A 124 -7.78 12.58 2.90
N LEU A 125 -7.99 13.85 3.30
CA LEU A 125 -8.62 14.17 4.59
C LEU A 125 -10.03 13.58 4.72
N LYS A 126 -10.83 13.59 3.64
CA LYS A 126 -12.15 12.96 3.64
C LYS A 126 -12.08 11.44 3.83
N TYR A 127 -11.08 10.78 3.24
CA TYR A 127 -10.84 9.35 3.49
C TYR A 127 -10.43 9.09 4.95
N ILE A 128 -9.56 9.94 5.51
CA ILE A 128 -9.18 9.83 6.92
C ILE A 128 -10.40 10.01 7.83
N ASP A 129 -11.32 10.91 7.50
CA ASP A 129 -12.58 11.07 8.24
C ASP A 129 -13.36 9.75 8.31
N THR A 130 -13.48 9.01 7.21
CA THR A 130 -14.20 7.73 7.22
C THR A 130 -13.51 6.70 8.12
N VAL A 131 -12.18 6.66 8.11
CA VAL A 131 -11.41 5.76 8.99
C VAL A 131 -11.57 6.14 10.46
N LEU A 132 -11.57 7.44 10.78
CA LEU A 132 -11.70 7.92 12.15
C LEU A 132 -13.13 7.89 12.68
N VAL A 133 -14.15 7.89 11.81
CA VAL A 133 -15.53 7.60 12.20
C VAL A 133 -15.66 6.16 12.67
N ASP A 134 -14.98 5.21 12.01
CA ASP A 134 -14.97 3.80 12.38
C ASP A 134 -14.08 3.52 13.62
N ASP A 135 -12.82 4.00 13.61
CA ASP A 135 -11.89 3.93 14.73
C ASP A 135 -11.34 5.32 15.08
N CYS A 136 -12.05 6.03 15.95
CA CYS A 136 -11.68 7.37 16.39
C CYS A 136 -10.33 7.45 17.14
N LYS A 137 -9.72 6.31 17.48
CA LYS A 137 -8.42 6.23 18.15
C LYS A 137 -7.33 5.65 17.25
N ASN A 138 -7.58 5.49 15.95
CA ASN A 138 -6.58 4.99 15.01
C ASN A 138 -5.37 5.94 14.95
N TYR A 139 -4.26 5.51 15.55
CA TYR A 139 -3.04 6.31 15.66
C TYR A 139 -2.45 6.68 14.30
N HIS A 140 -2.51 5.77 13.33
CA HIS A 140 -1.97 6.01 12.01
C HIS A 140 -2.78 7.03 11.23
N ALA A 141 -4.11 6.95 11.31
CA ALA A 141 -5.02 7.91 10.71
C ALA A 141 -4.78 9.33 11.26
N TRP A 142 -4.68 9.45 12.59
CA TRP A 142 -4.35 10.73 13.23
C TRP A 142 -2.97 11.27 12.86
N SER A 143 -1.95 10.42 12.87
CA SER A 143 -0.61 10.80 12.43
C SER A 143 -0.57 11.24 10.97
N HIS A 144 -1.35 10.58 10.10
CA HIS A 144 -1.46 10.95 8.70
C HIS A 144 -2.18 12.29 8.53
N ARG A 145 -3.31 12.50 9.23
CA ARG A 145 -4.07 13.75 9.25
C ARG A 145 -3.19 14.93 9.64
N GLN A 146 -2.50 14.83 10.78
CA GLN A 146 -1.61 15.89 11.28
C GLN A 146 -0.52 16.23 10.27
N HIS A 147 0.04 15.22 9.59
CA HIS A 147 1.05 15.44 8.57
C HIS A 147 0.50 16.20 7.35
N ILE A 148 -0.70 15.84 6.87
CA ILE A 148 -1.36 16.52 5.75
C ILE A 148 -1.67 17.98 6.11
N VAL A 149 -2.33 18.19 7.25
CA VAL A 149 -2.72 19.53 7.73
C VAL A 149 -1.51 20.45 7.83
N ARG A 150 -0.41 19.97 8.42
CA ARG A 150 0.83 20.75 8.56
C ARG A 150 1.49 21.04 7.22
N THR A 151 1.60 20.06 6.32
CA THR A 151 2.32 20.23 5.06
C THR A 151 1.57 21.11 4.07
N PHE A 152 0.23 21.03 4.02
CA PHE A 152 -0.59 21.79 3.07
C PHE A 152 -1.27 23.02 3.68
N GLY A 153 -1.07 23.29 4.97
CA GLY A 153 -1.67 24.43 5.67
C GLY A 153 -3.20 24.33 5.83
N LEU A 154 -3.75 23.11 5.84
CA LEU A 154 -5.20 22.84 5.88
C LEU A 154 -5.75 22.85 7.30
N TRP A 155 -5.58 23.96 8.02
CA TRP A 155 -6.00 24.10 9.43
C TRP A 155 -7.50 24.44 9.62
N GLU A 156 -8.15 24.94 8.58
CA GLU A 156 -9.56 25.33 8.62
C GLU A 156 -10.45 24.12 8.91
N GLY A 157 -11.27 24.20 9.97
CA GLY A 157 -12.19 23.13 10.38
C GLY A 157 -11.59 22.03 11.27
N GLU A 158 -10.27 22.02 11.51
CA GLU A 158 -9.62 20.98 12.32
C GLU A 158 -9.96 21.05 13.81
N ARG A 159 -10.28 22.25 14.34
CA ARG A 159 -10.67 22.43 15.74
C ARG A 159 -12.09 21.93 16.00
N GLU A 160 -12.96 22.09 15.00
CA GLU A 160 -14.36 21.72 15.02
C GLU A 160 -14.58 20.22 14.76
N TRP A 161 -13.54 19.51 14.31
CA TRP A 161 -13.57 18.08 14.04
C TRP A 161 -13.49 17.23 15.34
N PRO A 162 -14.25 16.13 15.47
CA PRO A 162 -15.28 15.69 14.54
C PRO A 162 -16.47 16.66 14.65
N PRO A 163 -17.09 17.07 13.52
CA PRO A 163 -18.24 17.97 13.55
C PRO A 163 -19.26 17.36 14.51
N THR A 164 -19.57 18.12 15.57
CA THR A 164 -20.36 17.73 16.74
C THR A 164 -21.14 16.43 16.57
N ARG A 165 -20.85 15.42 17.40
CA ARG A 165 -21.75 14.27 17.56
C ARG A 165 -23.15 14.83 17.80
N ASN A 166 -24.06 14.67 16.85
CA ASN A 166 -25.49 14.79 17.15
C ASN A 166 -25.78 13.66 18.14
N THR A 167 -25.69 13.98 19.43
CA THR A 167 -26.24 13.16 20.49
C THR A 167 -27.76 13.29 20.37
N ASN A 168 -28.38 12.30 19.73
CA ASN A 168 -29.76 11.96 20.05
C ASN A 168 -29.75 10.98 21.21
#